data_AF-A0A6B2G474-F1
#
_entry.id   AF-A0A6B2G474-F1
#
_cell.length_a   1.000
_cell.length_b   1.000
_cell.length_c   1.000
_cell.angle_alpha   90.00
_cell.angle_beta   90.00
_cell.angle_gamma   90.00
#
_symmetry.space_group_name_H-M   'P 1'
#
loop_
_entity.id
_entity.type
_entity.pdbx_description
1 polymer ?
#
loop_
_entity_poly.entity_id
_entity_poly.type
_entity_poly.pdbx_seq_one_letter_code
_entity_poly.pdbx_strand_id
1 'polypeptide(L)'
;LYFPRNGVIRNIILKKRPVSVMSSEIHQKVTIDKVSAPDNHGIDYNKLIHDFGSCKITQEHLKKIELLSGKPAHYFLRRGIFFSHRDLDAILANYEKNKIFYLYTGRGPSGSMHIGHLIPFIFCKYLQDIFNVPLVIQITDDEKFLHKNLNIDECYNL
;
A
#
# COMPACT_ATOMS: atom_id res chain seq x y z
N LEU A 1 -70.90 -36.24 -32.59
CA LEU A 1 -71.69 -34.99 -32.62
C LEU A 1 -71.11 -34.04 -31.58
N TYR A 2 -70.77 -32.82 -32.01
CA TYR A 2 -70.50 -31.62 -31.20
C TYR A 2 -69.18 -31.50 -30.40
N PHE A 3 -68.28 -30.68 -30.95
CA PHE A 3 -67.41 -29.77 -30.21
C PHE A 3 -68.21 -28.55 -29.73
N PRO A 4 -67.91 -28.01 -28.54
CA PRO A 4 -67.94 -26.56 -28.34
C PRO A 4 -66.52 -26.01 -28.10
N ARG A 5 -66.28 -24.88 -28.77
CA ARG A 5 -65.08 -24.06 -28.73
C ARG A 5 -65.12 -23.07 -27.56
N ASN A 6 -63.92 -22.57 -27.23
CA ASN A 6 -63.61 -21.27 -26.60
C ASN A 6 -63.69 -21.17 -25.06
N GLY A 7 -62.56 -21.44 -24.41
CA GLY A 7 -62.22 -20.95 -23.07
C GLY A 7 -60.80 -20.37 -23.09
N VAL A 8 -60.70 -19.05 -22.94
CA VAL A 8 -59.46 -18.25 -22.99
C VAL A 8 -58.59 -18.54 -21.77
N ILE A 9 -57.45 -19.21 -21.94
CA ILE A 9 -56.40 -19.26 -20.91
C ILE A 9 -55.56 -17.98 -21.05
N ARG A 10 -55.81 -17.00 -20.18
CA ARG A 10 -54.97 -15.81 -20.05
C ARG A 10 -53.61 -16.24 -19.51
N ASN A 11 -52.57 -16.19 -20.35
CA ASN A 11 -51.19 -16.25 -19.90
C ASN A 11 -50.92 -15.05 -18.99
N ILE A 12 -50.87 -15.28 -17.69
CA ILE A 12 -50.34 -14.31 -16.72
C ILE A 12 -48.84 -14.25 -16.97
N ILE A 13 -48.40 -13.25 -17.73
CA ILE A 13 -46.99 -12.87 -17.79
C ILE A 13 -46.65 -12.29 -16.42
N LEU A 14 -46.18 -13.14 -15.51
CA LEU A 14 -45.44 -12.70 -14.34
C LEU A 14 -44.18 -12.02 -14.87
N LYS A 15 -44.20 -10.68 -15.00
CA LYS A 15 -42.99 -9.88 -15.13
C LYS A 15 -42.12 -10.24 -13.93
N LYS A 16 -41.14 -11.14 -14.13
CA LYS A 16 -40.03 -11.30 -13.20
C LYS A 16 -39.40 -9.91 -13.07
N ARG A 17 -39.66 -9.24 -11.94
CA ARG A 17 -38.85 -8.10 -11.54
C ARG A 17 -37.39 -8.59 -11.57
N PRO A 18 -36.45 -7.85 -12.16
CA PRO A 18 -35.05 -8.22 -12.02
C PRO A 18 -34.76 -8.20 -10.52
N VAL A 19 -34.45 -9.37 -9.97
CA VAL A 19 -33.79 -9.44 -8.68
C VAL A 19 -32.44 -8.79 -8.92
N SER A 20 -32.26 -7.57 -8.42
CA SER A 20 -30.96 -6.94 -8.39
C SER A 20 -30.06 -7.85 -7.55
N VAL A 21 -29.27 -8.68 -8.22
CA VAL A 21 -28.10 -9.27 -7.59
C VAL A 21 -27.23 -8.07 -7.25
N MET A 22 -27.22 -7.67 -5.98
CA MET A 22 -26.17 -6.81 -5.47
C MET A 22 -24.88 -7.60 -5.65
N SER A 23 -24.17 -7.36 -6.76
CA SER A 23 -22.75 -7.61 -6.80
C SER A 23 -22.18 -6.78 -5.65
N SER A 24 -21.68 -7.43 -4.61
CA SER A 24 -20.83 -6.72 -3.65
C SER A 24 -19.69 -6.13 -4.46
N GLU A 25 -19.72 -4.83 -4.76
CA GLU A 25 -18.65 -4.16 -5.46
C GLU A 25 -17.39 -4.36 -4.61
N ILE A 26 -16.48 -5.21 -5.09
CA ILE A 26 -15.22 -5.46 -4.41
C ILE A 26 -14.43 -4.17 -4.56
N HIS A 27 -14.28 -3.42 -3.48
CA HIS A 27 -13.52 -2.18 -3.47
C HIS A 27 -12.06 -2.48 -3.12
N GLN A 28 -11.14 -1.68 -3.67
CA GLN A 28 -9.74 -1.69 -3.23
C GLN A 28 -9.66 -1.47 -1.72
N LYS A 29 -8.96 -2.36 -1.02
CA LYS A 29 -8.71 -2.28 0.43
C LYS A 29 -7.22 -2.42 0.70
N VAL A 30 -6.66 -1.43 1.38
CA VAL A 30 -5.26 -1.42 1.83
C VAL A 30 -5.25 -1.03 3.30
N THR A 31 -4.93 -2.00 4.15
CA THR A 31 -4.72 -1.86 5.59
C THR A 31 -3.37 -2.49 5.94
N ILE A 32 -2.95 -2.39 7.21
CA ILE A 32 -1.66 -2.93 7.65
C ILE A 32 -1.54 -4.46 7.46
N ASP A 33 -2.66 -5.16 7.51
CA ASP A 33 -2.79 -6.61 7.46
C ASP A 33 -3.27 -7.14 6.10
N LYS A 34 -3.94 -6.30 5.30
CA LYS A 34 -4.63 -6.75 4.08
C LYS A 34 -4.47 -5.77 2.92
N VAL A 35 -4.04 -6.32 1.79
CA VAL A 35 -4.00 -5.63 0.49
C VAL A 35 -4.84 -6.43 -0.49
N SER A 36 -5.90 -5.81 -1.03
CA SER A 36 -6.75 -6.44 -2.06
C SER A 36 -7.18 -5.42 -3.11
N ALA A 37 -7.07 -5.83 -4.37
CA ALA A 37 -7.54 -5.08 -5.53
C ALA A 37 -8.94 -5.55 -5.97
N PRO A 38 -9.74 -4.71 -6.64
CA PRO A 38 -11.04 -5.07 -7.20
C PRO A 38 -10.93 -6.04 -8.39
N ASP A 39 -9.81 -5.98 -9.11
CA ASP A 39 -9.58 -6.68 -10.37
C ASP A 39 -8.10 -7.13 -10.52
N ASN A 40 -7.77 -7.71 -11.67
CA ASN A 40 -6.42 -8.18 -12.00
C ASN A 40 -5.46 -7.05 -12.44
N HIS A 41 -5.90 -5.79 -12.47
CA HIS A 41 -5.05 -4.65 -12.83
C HIS A 41 -4.20 -4.15 -11.65
N GLY A 42 -4.46 -4.67 -10.45
CA GLY A 42 -3.67 -4.38 -9.25
C GLY A 42 -4.20 -3.16 -8.48
N ILE A 43 -3.32 -2.54 -7.70
CA ILE A 43 -3.67 -1.42 -6.82
C ILE A 43 -3.61 -0.11 -7.58
N ASP A 44 -4.68 0.68 -7.54
CA ASP A 44 -4.69 2.08 -7.94
C ASP A 44 -3.98 2.93 -6.87
N TYR A 45 -2.72 3.27 -7.17
CA TYR A 45 -1.88 4.09 -6.30
C TYR A 45 -2.32 5.55 -6.25
N ASN A 46 -2.99 6.10 -7.27
CA ASN A 46 -3.49 7.47 -7.22
C ASN A 46 -4.67 7.58 -6.24
N LYS A 47 -5.54 6.56 -6.22
CA LYS A 47 -6.58 6.43 -5.20
C LYS A 47 -5.98 6.39 -3.79
N LEU A 48 -4.89 5.64 -3.58
CA LEU A 48 -4.22 5.60 -2.28
C LEU A 48 -3.64 6.96 -1.85
N ILE A 49 -3.06 7.71 -2.80
CA ILE A 49 -2.55 9.06 -2.51
C ILE A 49 -3.66 9.95 -1.95
N HIS A 50 -4.82 9.94 -2.62
CA HIS A 50 -6.00 10.69 -2.21
C HIS A 50 -6.55 10.21 -0.86
N ASP A 51 -6.82 8.91 -0.73
CA ASP A 51 -7.51 8.34 0.44
C ASP A 51 -6.69 8.48 1.72
N PHE A 52 -5.36 8.34 1.62
CA PHE A 52 -4.49 8.59 2.77
C PHE A 52 -4.16 10.06 2.93
N GLY A 53 -4.36 10.93 1.93
CA GLY A 53 -3.99 12.35 2.00
C GLY A 53 -2.47 12.55 1.99
N SER A 54 -1.75 11.78 1.17
CA SER A 54 -0.31 11.92 0.94
C SER A 54 -0.03 12.73 -0.33
N CYS A 55 1.23 13.04 -0.60
CA CYS A 55 1.65 13.77 -1.79
C CYS A 55 2.38 12.83 -2.76
N LYS A 56 2.22 13.07 -4.07
CA LYS A 56 2.92 12.30 -5.11
C LYS A 56 4.38 12.72 -5.19
N ILE A 57 5.30 11.75 -5.26
CA ILE A 57 6.70 12.03 -5.59
C ILE A 57 6.78 12.46 -7.06
N THR A 58 7.28 13.68 -7.28
CA THR A 58 7.41 14.29 -8.61
C THR A 58 8.85 14.25 -9.11
N GLN A 59 9.05 14.53 -10.40
CA GLN A 59 10.39 14.66 -10.99
C GLN A 59 11.22 15.80 -10.36
N GLU A 60 10.57 16.83 -9.82
CA GLU A 60 11.26 17.91 -9.10
C GLU A 60 11.89 17.40 -7.81
N HIS A 61 11.21 16.52 -7.07
CA HIS A 61 11.77 15.87 -5.90
C HIS A 61 13.01 15.04 -6.25
N LEU A 62 12.97 14.28 -7.34
CA LEU A 62 14.10 13.48 -7.81
C LEU A 62 15.30 14.39 -8.13
N LYS A 63 15.09 15.46 -8.89
CA LYS A 63 16.14 16.43 -9.20
C LYS A 63 16.73 17.07 -7.93
N LYS A 64 15.89 17.37 -6.94
CA LYS A 64 16.33 17.97 -5.67
C LYS A 64 17.15 16.98 -4.84
N ILE A 65 16.76 15.71 -4.78
CA ILE A 65 17.53 14.64 -4.13
C ILE A 65 18.90 14.50 -4.81
N GLU A 66 18.94 14.48 -6.14
CA GLU A 66 20.19 14.37 -6.90
C GLU A 66 21.12 15.56 -6.69
N LEU A 67 20.56 16.77 -6.69
CA LEU A 67 21.30 18.01 -6.45
C LEU A 67 21.90 18.04 -5.04
N LEU A 68 21.09 17.76 -4.01
CA LEU A 68 21.50 17.88 -2.61
C LEU A 68 22.47 16.77 -2.18
N SER A 69 22.32 15.56 -2.72
CA SER A 69 23.19 14.43 -2.36
C SER A 69 24.43 14.28 -3.25
N GLY A 70 24.43 14.87 -4.46
CA GLY A 70 25.46 14.62 -5.46
C GLY A 70 25.47 13.18 -5.98
N LYS A 71 24.39 12.42 -5.77
CA LYS A 71 24.23 11.01 -6.17
C LYS A 71 22.96 10.85 -7.00
N PRO A 72 22.91 9.90 -7.96
CA PRO A 72 21.71 9.66 -8.75
C PRO A 72 20.53 9.20 -7.87
N ALA A 73 19.30 9.59 -8.23
CA ALA A 73 18.08 9.16 -7.55
C ALA A 73 17.96 7.64 -7.63
N HIS A 74 17.53 6.94 -6.56
CA HIS A 74 17.39 5.49 -6.63
C HIS A 74 16.43 5.05 -7.75
N TYR A 75 16.65 3.90 -8.38
CA TYR A 75 15.75 3.41 -9.43
C TYR A 75 14.32 3.14 -8.90
N PHE A 76 14.15 2.92 -7.60
CA PHE A 76 12.82 2.84 -6.98
C PHE A 76 12.04 4.16 -7.04
N LEU A 77 12.73 5.32 -6.98
CA LEU A 77 12.09 6.63 -7.18
C LEU A 77 11.80 6.84 -8.67
N ARG A 78 12.79 6.58 -9.54
CA ARG A 78 12.65 6.78 -11.00
C ARG A 78 11.56 5.92 -11.62
N ARG A 79 11.33 4.71 -11.09
CA ARG A 79 10.31 3.77 -11.57
C ARG A 79 8.98 3.87 -10.81
N GLY A 80 8.84 4.80 -9.87
CA GLY A 80 7.61 4.98 -9.10
C GLY A 80 7.26 3.81 -8.18
N ILE A 81 8.26 3.07 -7.67
CA ILE A 81 8.07 2.04 -6.64
C ILE A 81 7.83 2.72 -5.29
N PHE A 82 8.67 3.70 -4.94
CA PHE A 82 8.32 4.70 -3.94
C PHE A 82 7.65 5.87 -4.67
N PHE A 83 6.33 5.99 -4.52
CA PHE A 83 5.50 6.87 -5.36
C PHE A 83 4.87 8.05 -4.60
N SER A 84 4.84 8.00 -3.27
CA SER A 84 4.21 9.02 -2.43
C SER A 84 5.08 9.37 -1.22
N HIS A 85 4.82 10.53 -0.62
CA HIS A 85 5.53 11.05 0.54
C HIS A 85 4.60 11.91 1.42
N ARG A 86 5.09 12.22 2.63
CA ARG A 86 4.62 13.32 3.48
C ARG A 86 5.85 14.09 3.93
N ASP A 87 5.79 15.43 3.83
CA ASP A 87 6.83 16.34 4.31
C ASP A 87 8.26 16.12 3.76
N LEU A 88 8.42 15.39 2.65
CA LEU A 88 9.71 15.26 1.96
C LEU A 88 10.32 16.62 1.62
N ASP A 89 9.50 17.58 1.17
CA ASP A 89 9.95 18.95 0.89
C ASP A 89 10.59 19.61 2.11
N ALA A 90 10.00 19.41 3.29
CA ALA A 90 10.51 19.94 4.54
C ALA A 90 11.83 19.28 4.93
N ILE A 91 11.96 17.96 4.74
CA ILE A 91 13.22 17.22 4.97
C ILE A 91 14.31 17.76 4.05
N LEU A 92 14.05 17.86 2.74
CA LEU A 92 15.04 18.35 1.76
C LEU A 92 15.43 19.81 2.03
N ALA A 93 14.47 20.68 2.39
CA ALA A 93 14.75 22.07 2.74
C ALA A 93 15.54 22.21 4.06
N ASN A 94 15.35 21.29 5.01
CA ASN A 94 16.12 21.27 6.25
C ASN A 94 17.54 20.72 6.00
N TYR A 95 17.68 19.68 5.18
CA TYR A 95 18.98 19.14 4.79
C TYR A 95 19.84 20.18 4.05
N GLU A 96 19.23 20.94 3.13
CA GLU A 96 19.88 22.08 2.44
C GLU A 96 20.42 23.14 3.41
N LYS A 97 19.80 23.27 4.60
CA LYS A 97 20.21 24.17 5.68
C LYS A 97 21.15 23.51 6.70
N ASN A 98 21.74 22.36 6.37
CA ASN A 98 22.62 21.57 7.24
C ASN A 98 21.95 21.15 8.57
N LYS A 99 20.62 21.04 8.60
CA LYS A 99 19.94 20.49 9.78
C LYS A 99 20.00 18.98 9.74
N ILE A 100 20.31 18.40 10.90
CA ILE A 100 20.37 16.96 11.08
C ILE A 100 18.97 16.35 11.09
N PHE A 101 18.86 15.15 10.54
CA PHE A 101 17.70 14.28 10.66
C PHE A 101 18.19 12.83 10.75
N TYR A 102 17.28 11.90 11.02
CA TYR A 102 17.58 10.47 11.06
C TYR A 102 16.50 9.69 10.32
N LEU A 103 16.83 8.48 9.91
CA LEU A 103 15.90 7.54 9.29
C LEU A 103 15.31 6.61 10.34
N TYR A 104 14.04 6.30 10.18
CA TYR A 104 13.32 5.34 11.01
C TYR A 104 12.55 4.37 10.13
N THR A 105 12.71 3.09 10.38
CA THR A 105 11.89 2.04 9.77
C THR A 105 11.67 0.91 10.79
N GLY A 106 10.84 -0.05 10.44
CA GLY A 106 10.49 -1.13 11.35
C GLY A 106 10.17 -2.43 10.65
N ARG A 107 10.17 -3.49 11.43
CA ARG A 107 9.83 -4.84 11.01
C ARG A 107 9.19 -5.59 12.17
N GLY A 108 7.92 -5.97 12.02
CA GLY A 108 7.34 -6.98 12.90
C GLY A 108 7.95 -8.34 12.57
N PRO A 109 8.63 -9.02 13.50
CA PRO A 109 9.29 -10.28 13.21
C PRO A 109 8.24 -11.34 12.83
N SER A 110 8.52 -12.13 11.80
CA SER A 110 7.54 -13.09 11.30
C SER A 110 8.21 -14.23 10.52
N GLY A 111 8.96 -15.10 11.20
CA GLY A 111 9.61 -16.23 10.54
C GLY A 111 10.41 -15.81 9.30
N SER A 112 10.45 -16.67 8.28
CA SER A 112 11.27 -16.44 7.09
C SER A 112 10.94 -15.14 6.33
N MET A 113 11.98 -14.39 5.98
CA MET A 113 11.86 -13.21 5.12
C MET A 113 11.77 -13.60 3.64
N HIS A 114 10.78 -13.06 2.93
CA HIS A 114 10.74 -13.08 1.46
C HIS A 114 11.26 -11.77 0.83
N ILE A 115 11.48 -11.79 -0.49
CA ILE A 115 12.05 -10.67 -1.26
C ILE A 115 11.32 -9.34 -1.11
N GLY A 116 9.99 -9.37 -0.87
CA GLY A 116 9.20 -8.17 -0.59
C GLY A 116 9.71 -7.37 0.60
N HIS A 117 10.29 -8.02 1.62
CA HIS A 117 10.85 -7.33 2.79
C HIS A 117 12.13 -6.56 2.46
N LEU A 118 12.81 -6.87 1.35
CA LEU A 118 14.05 -6.18 1.00
C LEU A 118 13.80 -4.77 0.46
N ILE A 119 12.62 -4.48 -0.11
CA ILE A 119 12.34 -3.20 -0.77
C ILE A 119 12.53 -1.99 0.18
N PRO A 120 11.95 -1.97 1.40
CA PRO A 120 12.18 -0.87 2.34
C PRO A 120 13.63 -0.77 2.81
N PHE A 121 14.29 -1.90 3.10
CA PHE A 121 15.67 -1.89 3.62
C PHE A 121 16.70 -1.46 2.57
N ILE A 122 16.57 -1.92 1.32
CA ILE A 122 17.41 -1.45 0.21
C ILE A 122 17.27 0.06 0.05
N PHE A 123 16.04 0.57 0.14
CA PHE A 123 15.81 2.01 0.02
C PHE A 123 16.34 2.80 1.21
N CYS A 124 16.16 2.32 2.44
CA CYS A 124 16.73 2.95 3.63
C CYS A 124 18.26 2.98 3.59
N LYS A 125 18.90 1.90 3.14
CA LYS A 125 20.34 1.84 2.95
C LYS A 125 20.80 2.87 1.92
N TYR A 126 20.10 2.99 0.79
CA TYR A 126 20.37 4.04 -0.19
C TYR A 126 20.26 5.44 0.42
N LEU A 127 19.16 5.73 1.14
CA LEU A 127 18.96 7.04 1.79
C LEU A 127 20.05 7.34 2.83
N GLN A 128 20.42 6.33 3.63
CA GLN A 128 21.50 6.43 4.61
C GLN A 128 22.83 6.79 3.93
N ASP A 129 23.18 6.13 2.83
CA ASP A 129 24.42 6.39 2.10
C ASP A 129 24.46 7.81 1.50
N ILE A 130 23.36 8.26 0.89
CA ILE A 130 23.35 9.53 0.15
C ILE A 130 23.20 10.77 1.05
N PHE A 131 22.58 10.61 2.22
CA PHE A 131 22.38 11.71 3.18
C PHE A 131 23.33 11.62 4.39
N ASN A 132 24.05 10.51 4.55
CA ASN A 132 24.97 10.25 5.66
C ASN A 132 24.31 10.48 7.03
N VAL A 133 23.17 9.84 7.26
CA VAL A 133 22.34 10.00 8.47
C VAL A 133 22.23 8.70 9.27
N PRO A 134 22.03 8.77 10.60
CA PRO A 134 21.76 7.59 11.40
C PRO A 134 20.42 6.93 11.02
N LEU A 135 20.35 5.60 11.15
CA LEU A 135 19.16 4.79 10.89
C LEU A 135 18.81 3.97 12.12
N VAL A 136 17.56 4.07 12.56
CA VAL A 136 16.98 3.23 13.62
C VAL A 136 16.02 2.23 12.98
N ILE A 137 16.19 0.94 13.28
CA ILE A 137 15.30 -0.13 12.83
C ILE A 137 14.62 -0.72 14.06
N GLN A 138 13.30 -0.57 14.15
CA GLN A 138 12.50 -1.18 15.21
C GLN A 138 12.15 -2.63 14.85
N ILE A 139 12.36 -3.56 15.78
CA ILE A 139 11.79 -4.91 15.72
C ILE A 139 10.59 -4.94 16.66
N THR A 140 9.38 -5.13 16.11
CA THR A 140 8.12 -5.08 16.89
C THR A 140 7.67 -6.48 17.33
N ASP A 141 8.50 -7.14 18.12
CA ASP A 141 8.20 -8.44 18.75
C ASP A 141 7.00 -8.36 19.72
N ASP A 142 6.89 -7.24 20.44
CA ASP A 142 5.76 -6.86 21.27
C ASP A 142 4.42 -6.83 20.51
N GLU A 143 4.39 -6.25 19.32
CA GLU A 143 3.22 -6.27 18.43
C GLU A 143 2.82 -7.72 18.08
N LYS A 144 3.80 -8.61 17.90
CA LYS A 144 3.52 -10.03 17.60
C LYS A 144 3.03 -10.78 18.82
N PHE A 145 3.57 -10.49 20.00
CA PHE A 145 3.06 -11.02 21.26
C PHE A 145 1.59 -10.63 21.48
N LEU A 146 1.20 -9.40 21.16
CA LEU A 146 -0.19 -8.94 21.32
C LEU A 146 -1.16 -9.53 20.28
N HIS A 147 -0.69 -9.75 19.05
CA HIS A 147 -1.57 -10.19 17.95
C HIS A 147 -1.52 -11.70 17.66
N LYS A 148 -0.56 -12.44 18.23
CA LYS A 148 -0.42 -13.88 18.05
C LYS A 148 -0.40 -14.59 19.41
N ASN A 149 -0.87 -15.83 19.43
CA ASN A 149 -0.77 -16.70 20.59
C ASN A 149 0.64 -17.29 20.71
N LEU A 150 1.65 -16.44 20.90
CA LEU A 150 3.04 -16.81 21.12
C LEU A 150 3.48 -16.31 22.49
N ASN A 151 4.41 -17.02 23.12
CA ASN A 151 5.05 -16.54 24.34
C ASN A 151 6.15 -15.51 24.01
N ILE A 152 6.68 -14.85 25.04
CA ILE A 152 7.64 -13.75 24.87
C ILE A 152 8.95 -14.23 24.23
N ASP A 153 9.44 -15.40 24.63
CA ASP A 153 10.69 -15.98 24.13
C ASP A 153 10.56 -16.39 22.65
N GLU A 154 9.39 -16.91 22.26
CA GLU A 154 9.08 -17.21 20.87
C GLU A 154 9.10 -15.94 20.03
N CYS A 155 8.48 -14.85 20.50
CA CYS A 155 8.46 -13.57 19.77
C CYS A 155 9.86 -12.95 19.60
N TYR A 156 10.73 -13.05 20.61
CA TYR A 156 12.12 -12.56 20.52
C TYR A 156 12.97 -13.33 19.50
N ASN A 157 12.62 -14.59 19.23
CA ASN A 157 13.39 -15.48 18.36
C ASN A 157 12.79 -15.64 16.94
N LEU A 158 11.78 -14.82 16.58
CA LEU A 158 11.06 -14.88 15.30
C LEU A 158 11.81 -14.35 14.08
#